data_AF-A0A536BKU9-F1
#
_entry.id   AF-A0A536BKU9-F1
#
_cell.length_a   1.000
_cell.length_b   1.000
_cell.length_c   1.000
_cell.angle_alpha   90.00
_cell.angle_beta   90.00
_cell.angle_gamma   90.00
#
_symmetry.space_group_name_H-M   'P 1'
#
loop_
_entity.id
_entity.type
_entity.pdbx_description
1 polymer ?
#
loop_
_entity_poly.entity_id
_entity_poly.type
_entity_poly.pdbx_seq_one_letter_code
_entity_poly.pdbx_strand_id
1 'polypeptide(L)'
;MAIDGGYRFRITATRSGSTFKVDRWFSKARSQIYPWAPGVITIAIDPGHGGPDPGAVRPGLYEKTANLTIALRLRAMLLGAGVNVVMTRTTDSKVNTTGTDWTG
;
A
#
# COMPACT_ATOMS: atom_id res chain seq x y z
N MET A 1 7.31 21.54 3.19
CA MET A 1 5.86 21.75 3.00
C MET A 1 5.17 20.79 3.95
N ALA A 2 4.59 21.29 5.05
CA ALA A 2 4.08 20.46 6.15
C ALA A 2 2.66 19.97 5.86
N ILE A 3 2.42 18.67 5.96
CA ILE A 3 1.06 18.08 5.93
C ILE A 3 0.65 17.42 7.26
N ASP A 4 1.53 17.43 8.27
CA ASP A 4 1.42 16.56 9.46
C ASP A 4 1.05 17.29 10.76
N GLY A 5 0.17 18.29 10.69
CA GLY A 5 -0.30 19.02 11.88
C GLY A 5 -1.31 18.22 12.70
N GLY A 6 -1.03 17.98 13.98
CA GLY A 6 -2.02 17.48 14.94
C GLY A 6 -3.18 18.47 15.12
N TYR A 7 -4.37 17.96 15.47
CA TYR A 7 -5.53 18.80 15.76
C TYR A 7 -5.48 19.30 17.21
N ARG A 8 -5.80 20.58 17.40
CA ARG A 8 -6.04 21.15 18.73
C ARG A 8 -7.51 21.48 18.88
N PHE A 9 -8.17 20.85 19.84
CA PHE A 9 -9.54 21.18 20.20
C PHE A 9 -9.56 21.88 21.56
N ARG A 10 -10.36 22.93 21.65
CA ARG A 10 -10.69 23.61 22.90
C ARG A 10 -12.06 23.16 23.35
N ILE A 11 -12.13 22.47 24.48
CA ILE A 11 -13.41 22.19 25.14
C ILE A 11 -13.69 23.37 26.06
N THR A 12 -14.82 24.05 25.82
CA THR A 12 -15.34 25.08 26.71
C THR A 12 -16.65 24.57 27.28
N ALA A 13 -16.80 24.57 28.59
CA ALA A 13 -18.07 24.26 29.21
C ALA A 13 -18.38 25.26 30.31
N THR A 14 -19.66 25.62 30.35
CA THR A 14 -20.19 26.70 31.16
C THR A 14 -21.32 26.15 32.01
N ARG A 15 -21.23 26.37 33.32
CA ARG A 15 -22.34 26.17 34.26
C ARG A 15 -22.61 27.52 34.92
N SER A 16 -23.82 27.73 35.43
CA SER A 16 -24.21 28.96 36.13
C SER A 16 -23.10 29.43 37.08
N GLY A 17 -22.48 30.57 36.76
CA GLY A 17 -21.40 31.19 37.53
C GLY A 17 -19.96 30.81 37.19
N SER A 18 -19.68 29.87 36.27
CA SER A 18 -18.29 29.49 35.93
C SER A 18 -18.12 28.93 34.53
N THR A 19 -17.01 29.31 33.88
CA THR A 19 -16.56 28.73 32.59
C THR A 19 -15.23 28.03 32.79
N PHE A 20 -15.12 26.80 32.32
CA PHE A 20 -13.84 26.11 32.21
C PHE A 20 -13.45 25.92 30.75
N LYS A 21 -12.16 26.10 30.46
CA LYS A 21 -11.56 25.90 29.14
C LYS A 21 -10.40 24.93 29.27
N VAL A 22 -10.38 23.90 28.44
CA VAL A 22 -9.24 22.98 28.34
C VAL A 22 -8.84 22.82 26.88
N ASP A 23 -7.56 23.06 26.60
CA ASP A 23 -6.97 22.77 25.31
C ASP A 23 -6.40 21.34 25.35
N ARG A 24 -6.80 20.51 24.37
CA ARG A 24 -6.27 19.15 24.20
C ARG A 24 -5.66 19.00 22.82
N TRP A 25 -4.44 18.49 22.79
CA TRP A 25 -3.74 18.11 21.58
C TRP A 25 -4.04 16.66 21.26
N PHE A 26 -4.42 16.40 20.02
CA PHE A 26 -4.53 15.06 19.48
C PHE A 26 -3.71 15.00 18.19
N SER A 27 -2.83 14.02 18.08
CA SER A 27 -2.30 13.66 16.77
C SER A 27 -3.48 13.17 15.94
N LYS A 28 -3.56 13.58 14.67
CA LYS A 28 -4.40 12.88 13.69
C LYS A 28 -4.05 11.40 13.85
N ALA A 29 -5.03 10.57 14.20
CA ALA A 29 -4.83 9.14 14.11
C ALA A 29 -4.34 8.93 12.68
N ARG A 30 -3.08 8.54 12.54
CA ARG A 30 -2.61 8.03 11.25
C ARG A 30 -3.64 6.95 10.97
N SER A 31 -4.34 6.99 9.84
CA SER A 31 -4.95 5.74 9.39
C SER A 31 -3.77 4.80 9.39
N GLN A 32 -3.74 3.88 10.34
CA GLN A 32 -2.62 2.99 10.49
C GLN A 32 -2.83 2.00 9.35
N ILE A 33 -2.37 2.38 8.16
CA ILE A 33 -2.51 1.61 6.92
C ILE A 33 -1.83 0.24 7.12
N TYR A 34 -0.90 0.14 8.08
CA TYR A 34 -0.12 -1.06 8.38
C TYR A 34 -0.28 -1.51 9.83
N PRO A 35 -0.57 -2.79 10.09
CA PRO A 35 -0.80 -3.32 11.43
C PRO A 35 0.41 -3.09 12.34
N TRP A 36 0.14 -2.90 13.63
CA TRP A 36 1.14 -2.64 14.67
C TRP A 36 2.10 -3.82 14.93
N ALA A 37 1.79 -5.00 14.39
CA ALA A 37 2.60 -6.20 14.50
C ALA A 37 2.98 -6.72 13.09
N PRO A 38 4.28 -6.94 12.82
CA PRO A 38 4.74 -7.56 11.59
C PRO A 38 4.05 -8.92 11.35
N GLY A 39 3.58 -9.15 10.13
CA GLY A 39 2.98 -10.41 9.70
C GLY A 39 1.49 -10.64 10.00
N VAL A 40 0.80 -9.67 10.60
CA VAL A 40 -0.68 -9.72 10.72
C VAL A 40 -1.38 -9.57 9.37
N ILE A 41 -0.76 -8.84 8.43
CA ILE A 41 -1.25 -8.70 7.05
C ILE A 41 -0.20 -9.26 6.10
N THR A 42 -0.65 -10.17 5.24
CA THR A 42 0.10 -10.63 4.08
C THR A 42 -0.55 -10.06 2.82
N ILE A 43 0.23 -9.39 1.98
CA ILE A 43 -0.21 -8.88 0.69
C ILE A 43 0.37 -9.75 -0.42
N ALA A 44 -0.50 -10.28 -1.28
CA ALA A 44 -0.10 -10.91 -2.52
C ALA A 44 -0.02 -9.85 -3.63
N ILE A 45 1.12 -9.78 -4.31
CA ILE A 45 1.31 -8.94 -5.49
C ILE A 45 1.47 -9.85 -6.71
N ASP A 46 0.57 -9.69 -7.68
CA ASP A 46 0.58 -10.46 -8.92
C ASP A 46 0.98 -9.57 -10.10
N PRO A 47 2.27 -9.48 -10.45
CA PRO A 47 2.66 -8.82 -11.69
C PRO A 47 2.22 -9.66 -12.89
N GLY A 48 1.13 -9.26 -13.54
CA GLY A 48 0.56 -9.96 -14.69
C GLY A 48 1.56 -10.17 -15.84
N HIS A 49 1.25 -11.18 -16.67
CA HIS A 49 2.09 -11.66 -17.78
C HIS A 49 3.46 -12.18 -17.33
N GLY A 50 4.36 -12.48 -18.26
CA GLY A 50 5.71 -12.93 -17.98
C GLY A 50 6.16 -14.12 -18.82
N GLY A 51 7.47 -14.26 -18.97
CA GLY A 51 8.05 -15.26 -19.85
C GLY A 51 7.62 -15.01 -21.30
N PRO A 52 7.06 -16.02 -21.99
CA PRO A 52 6.61 -15.89 -23.38
C PRO A 52 5.43 -14.94 -23.59
N ASP A 53 4.62 -14.68 -22.56
CA ASP A 53 3.48 -13.77 -22.65
C ASP A 53 3.92 -12.33 -22.36
N PRO A 54 3.98 -11.43 -23.36
CA PRO A 54 4.41 -10.06 -23.17
C PRO A 54 3.32 -9.14 -22.58
N GLY A 55 2.06 -9.57 -22.61
CA GLY A 55 0.90 -8.68 -22.50
C GLY A 55 0.83 -7.67 -23.64
N ALA A 56 0.28 -6.49 -23.37
CA ALA A 56 0.25 -5.40 -24.35
C ALA A 56 1.67 -4.94 -24.74
N VAL A 57 1.84 -4.63 -26.03
CA VAL A 57 3.14 -4.22 -26.60
C VAL A 57 3.02 -2.85 -27.27
N ARG A 58 4.00 -1.99 -26.99
CA ARG A 58 4.24 -0.73 -27.72
C ARG A 58 5.76 -0.61 -28.01
N PRO A 59 6.19 0.27 -28.94
CA PRO A 59 7.61 0.43 -29.23
C PRO A 59 8.44 0.68 -27.97
N GLY A 60 9.35 -0.25 -27.67
CA GLY A 60 10.23 -0.18 -26.49
C GLY A 60 9.59 -0.51 -25.13
N LEU A 61 8.33 -0.95 -25.09
CA LEU A 61 7.63 -1.26 -23.84
C LEU A 61 6.80 -2.55 -23.94
N TYR A 62 7.08 -3.46 -23.03
CA TYR A 62 6.28 -4.67 -22.79
C TYR A 62 5.55 -4.53 -21.45
N GLU A 63 4.26 -4.83 -21.44
CA GLU A 63 3.46 -4.78 -20.22
C GLU A 63 4.05 -5.65 -19.10
N LYS A 64 4.50 -6.88 -19.41
CA LYS A 64 5.16 -7.76 -18.42
C LYS A 64 6.32 -7.10 -17.68
N THR A 65 7.07 -6.24 -18.36
CA THR A 65 8.26 -5.55 -17.83
C THR A 65 7.84 -4.39 -16.95
N ALA A 66 6.84 -3.60 -17.38
CA ALA A 66 6.27 -2.53 -16.57
C ALA A 66 5.65 -3.09 -15.28
N ASN A 67 4.83 -4.13 -15.39
CA ASN A 67 4.18 -4.79 -14.26
C ASN A 67 5.19 -5.30 -13.24
N LEU A 68 6.23 -6.03 -13.68
CA LEU A 68 7.26 -6.53 -12.79
C LEU A 68 8.02 -5.39 -12.09
N THR A 69 8.37 -4.34 -12.84
CA THR A 69 9.12 -3.20 -12.30
C THR A 69 8.33 -2.49 -11.21
N ILE A 70 7.04 -2.23 -11.44
CA ILE A 70 6.14 -1.60 -10.47
C ILE A 70 5.97 -2.50 -9.24
N ALA A 71 5.72 -3.79 -9.46
CA ALA A 71 5.49 -4.75 -8.39
C ALA A 71 6.70 -4.91 -7.46
N LEU A 72 7.93 -4.94 -8.01
CA LEU A 72 9.16 -5.01 -7.21
C LEU A 72 9.37 -3.76 -6.35
N ARG A 73 9.04 -2.57 -6.89
CA ARG A 73 9.10 -1.31 -6.12
C ARG A 73 8.06 -1.30 -5.01
N LEU A 74 6.83 -1.73 -5.29
CA LEU A 74 5.77 -1.84 -4.29
C LEU A 74 6.14 -2.84 -3.19
N ARG A 75 6.70 -4.01 -3.56
CA ARG A 75 7.22 -5.00 -2.60
C ARG A 75 8.26 -4.37 -1.66
N ALA A 76 9.23 -3.63 -2.19
CA ALA A 76 10.26 -3.00 -1.37
C ALA A 76 9.66 -1.99 -0.37
N MET A 77 8.69 -1.18 -0.80
CA MET A 77 7.98 -0.23 0.09
C MET A 77 7.19 -0.94 1.20
N LEU A 78 6.46 -2.00 0.85
CA LEU A 78 5.65 -2.76 1.80
C LEU A 78 6.50 -3.53 2.81
N LEU A 79 7.58 -4.19 2.36
CA LEU A 79 8.54 -4.84 3.25
C LEU A 79 9.20 -3.83 4.20
N GLY A 80 9.59 -2.65 3.68
CA GLY A 80 10.13 -1.56 4.50
C GLY A 80 9.14 -1.00 5.53
N ALA A 81 7.83 -1.18 5.31
CA ALA A 81 6.76 -0.85 6.25
C ALA A 81 6.41 -2.01 7.22
N GLY A 82 7.13 -3.13 7.18
CA GLY A 82 6.89 -4.28 8.06
C GLY A 82 5.73 -5.21 7.62
N VAL A 83 5.29 -5.10 6.37
CA VAL A 83 4.23 -5.95 5.80
C VAL A 83 4.83 -7.21 5.18
N ASN A 84 4.20 -8.37 5.39
CA ASN A 84 4.58 -9.59 4.69
C ASN A 84 4.09 -9.52 3.23
N VAL A 85 4.97 -9.81 2.28
CA VAL A 85 4.66 -9.77 0.85
C VAL A 85 4.99 -11.09 0.19
N VAL A 86 4.02 -11.66 -0.52
CA VAL A 86 4.21 -12.79 -1.43
C VAL A 86 3.98 -12.34 -2.86
N MET A 87 4.70 -12.92 -3.82
CA MET A 87 4.56 -12.58 -5.23
C MET A 87 4.40 -13.86 -6.06
N THR A 88 3.59 -13.79 -7.13
CA THR A 88 3.44 -14.89 -8.10
C THR A 88 4.70 -15.09 -8.93
N ARG A 89 5.45 -14.01 -9.20
CA ARG A 89 6.81 -14.03 -9.77
C ARG A 89 7.65 -12.86 -9.31
N THR A 90 8.97 -13.04 -9.29
CA THR A 90 9.96 -11.99 -8.98
C THR A 90 10.97 -11.76 -10.12
N THR A 91 10.83 -12.51 -11.21
CA THR A 91 11.64 -12.43 -12.42
C THR A 91 10.73 -12.46 -13.65
N ASP A 92 11.29 -12.29 -14.84
CA ASP A 92 10.56 -12.53 -16.08
C ASP A 92 10.36 -14.03 -16.30
N SER A 93 9.29 -14.56 -15.72
CA SER A 93 8.95 -15.98 -15.74
C SER A 93 7.47 -16.16 -16.03
N LYS A 94 7.15 -17.30 -16.64
CA LYS A 94 5.79 -17.71 -16.94
C LYS A 94 5.02 -17.87 -15.63
N VAL A 95 3.89 -17.19 -15.48
CA VAL A 95 2.95 -17.34 -14.34
C VAL A 95 1.67 -18.06 -14.73
N ASN A 96 1.36 -18.12 -16.03
CA ASN A 96 0.19 -18.84 -16.51
C ASN A 96 0.44 -20.35 -16.57
N THR A 97 -0.59 -21.12 -16.20
CA THR A 97 -0.60 -22.58 -16.33
C THR A 97 -1.53 -22.93 -17.48
N THR A 98 -1.09 -23.79 -18.39
CA THR A 98 -1.89 -24.21 -19.54
C THR A 98 -3.19 -24.86 -19.04
N GLY A 99 -4.35 -24.38 -19.52
CA GLY A 99 -5.68 -24.90 -19.16
C GLY A 99 -6.51 -24.03 -18.20
N THR A 100 -5.92 -23.01 -17.56
CA THR A 100 -6.65 -22.05 -16.71
C THR A 100 -6.50 -20.60 -17.15
N ASP A 101 -5.60 -20.33 -18.09
CA ASP A 101 -5.40 -19.00 -18.64
C ASP A 101 -6.39 -18.70 -19.76
N TRP A 102 -7.04 -17.54 -19.69
CA TRP A 102 -8.01 -17.10 -20.69
C TRP A 102 -7.35 -16.40 -21.88
N THR A 103 -6.05 -16.10 -21.82
CA THR A 103 -5.32 -15.39 -22.89
C THR A 103 -4.59 -16.30 -23.88
N GLY A 104 -4.57 -17.63 -23.67
CA GLY A 104 -4.05 -18.64 -24.63
C GLY A 104 -2.90 -19.49 -24.11
#